data_AF-A0A9W8VLI0-F1
#
_entry.id   AF-A0A9W8VLI0-F1
#
_cell.length_a   1.000
_cell.length_b   1.000
_cell.length_c   1.000
_cell.angle_alpha   90.00
_cell.angle_beta   90.00
_cell.angle_gamma   90.00
#
_symmetry.space_group_name_H-M   'P 1'
#
loop_
_entity.id
_entity.type
_entity.pdbx_description
1 polymer ?
#
loop_
_entity_poly.entity_id
_entity_poly.type
_entity_poly.pdbx_seq_one_letter_code
_entity_poly.pdbx_strand_id
1 'polypeptide(L)'
;MSEKTAEQLGDALASAIHSQDGKKLSQLTEDVKVIDSNGNETGQTKPRFILKPSAYLDIKAYIAAGLAFPATAEDFHTLHPKENLKKLTELDATIYEDTQLAMAGIHKSSSDFNTTALPNFRRITNEAKQYANTAILQLTGFGKGSFQGLLKLLTDNKYSKPGSEDTDEFRGASQAASMILLNLGEESLKKAQTIEDLSKTITSYLTTLKTDKDRIDGINQRYSGKSTTLTTGLEKLRADIKKAVEDANEADAKYKSDKATADNAVYYIWVPIAGWIAGTTVLMVHNKRAQEAHDKYEAAKKTQAEKETEKLYMERLIVDVELLDSQNKNIAKLMDSAKTALEGIRKIFEGIGNDLKEASSLMGNADSLLRGGLWVRQNMLVDRVNEAVADWRKVVTAADDFLDAEASVLGITDSVVPPKVG
;
A
#
# COMPACT_ATOMS: atom_id res chain seq x y z
N MET A 1 9.38 -49.08 2.29
CA MET A 1 8.80 -47.77 2.68
C MET A 1 9.69 -46.61 2.22
N SER A 2 10.37 -46.72 1.06
CA SER A 2 11.61 -45.95 0.79
C SER A 2 11.62 -45.04 -0.45
N GLU A 3 10.64 -45.14 -1.36
CA GLU A 3 10.62 -44.35 -2.60
C GLU A 3 9.64 -43.16 -2.49
N LYS A 4 8.44 -43.41 -1.93
CA LYS A 4 7.41 -42.39 -1.69
C LYS A 4 7.88 -41.26 -0.74
N THR A 5 8.73 -41.57 0.23
CA THR A 5 9.27 -40.59 1.20
C THR A 5 10.39 -39.74 0.62
N ALA A 6 11.22 -40.30 -0.26
CA ALA A 6 12.25 -39.57 -1.00
C ALA A 6 11.64 -38.62 -2.05
N GLU A 7 10.54 -39.04 -2.67
CA GLU A 7 9.71 -38.22 -3.56
C GLU A 7 9.09 -37.02 -2.83
N GLN A 8 8.48 -37.28 -1.67
CA GLN A 8 7.91 -36.26 -0.79
C GLN A 8 8.93 -35.21 -0.33
N LEU A 9 10.18 -35.61 -0.02
CA LEU A 9 11.25 -34.67 0.34
C LEU A 9 11.64 -33.76 -0.82
N GLY A 10 11.87 -34.34 -2.01
CA GLY A 10 12.24 -33.57 -3.19
C GLY A 10 11.14 -32.59 -3.61
N ASP A 11 9.88 -33.01 -3.48
CA ASP A 11 8.70 -32.17 -3.77
C ASP A 11 8.44 -31.11 -2.70
N ALA A 12 8.67 -31.43 -1.41
CA ALA A 12 8.57 -30.46 -0.32
C ALA A 12 9.68 -29.40 -0.43
N LEU A 13 10.92 -29.81 -0.71
CA LEU A 13 12.03 -28.88 -0.96
C LEU A 13 11.77 -28.04 -2.21
N ALA A 14 11.34 -28.66 -3.31
CA ALA A 14 10.97 -27.93 -4.51
C ALA A 14 9.86 -26.92 -4.19
N SER A 15 8.80 -27.32 -3.48
CA SER A 15 7.68 -26.44 -3.10
C SER A 15 8.11 -25.29 -2.18
N ALA A 16 9.03 -25.54 -1.25
CA ALA A 16 9.53 -24.56 -0.29
C ALA A 16 10.49 -23.54 -0.92
N ILE A 17 11.30 -23.99 -1.88
CA ILE A 17 12.24 -23.16 -2.62
C ILE A 17 11.51 -22.40 -3.72
N HIS A 18 10.60 -23.07 -4.43
CA HIS A 18 9.85 -22.57 -5.57
C HIS A 18 8.51 -23.31 -5.64
N SER A 19 7.45 -22.74 -5.02
CA SER A 19 6.10 -23.35 -4.96
C SER A 19 5.73 -24.00 -6.30
N GLN A 20 5.14 -25.20 -6.30
CA GLN A 20 4.94 -26.06 -7.48
C GLN A 20 4.37 -25.40 -8.77
N ASP A 21 3.82 -24.19 -8.67
CA ASP A 21 3.30 -23.39 -9.79
C ASP A 21 4.15 -22.14 -10.16
N GLY A 22 5.26 -21.84 -9.48
CA GLY A 22 5.95 -20.55 -9.58
C GLY A 22 5.12 -19.35 -9.10
N LYS A 23 3.93 -19.59 -8.51
CA LYS A 23 2.90 -18.59 -8.23
C LYS A 23 3.03 -17.87 -6.88
N LYS A 24 3.62 -18.44 -5.82
CA LYS A 24 3.60 -17.78 -4.50
C LYS A 24 4.50 -16.53 -4.43
N LEU A 25 5.72 -16.59 -4.99
CA LEU A 25 6.65 -15.45 -4.98
C LEU A 25 6.30 -14.40 -6.04
N SER A 26 5.87 -14.85 -7.23
CA SER A 26 5.29 -13.98 -8.27
C SER A 26 3.93 -13.38 -7.88
N GLN A 27 3.42 -13.63 -6.67
CA GLN A 27 2.29 -12.87 -6.11
C GLN A 27 2.74 -11.68 -5.27
N LEU A 28 4.02 -11.57 -4.87
CA LEU A 28 4.54 -10.34 -4.24
C LEU A 28 4.80 -9.24 -5.28
N THR A 29 4.94 -9.62 -6.54
CA THR A 29 5.21 -8.71 -7.65
C THR A 29 4.35 -9.05 -8.85
N GLU A 30 3.80 -8.06 -9.53
CA GLU A 30 3.13 -8.23 -10.83
C GLU A 30 3.99 -7.62 -11.95
N ASP A 31 4.04 -8.28 -13.11
CA ASP A 31 4.73 -7.72 -14.28
C ASP A 31 3.85 -6.64 -14.92
N VAL A 32 4.42 -5.45 -15.08
CA VAL A 32 3.74 -4.27 -15.64
C VAL A 32 4.52 -3.71 -16.82
N LYS A 33 3.84 -3.06 -17.78
CA LYS A 33 4.53 -2.46 -18.92
C LYS A 33 5.20 -1.15 -18.51
N VAL A 34 6.30 -0.84 -19.19
CA VAL A 34 7.06 0.40 -19.01
C VAL A 34 6.54 1.43 -20.02
N ILE A 35 6.27 2.64 -19.54
CA ILE A 35 5.79 3.76 -20.35
C ILE A 35 6.78 4.93 -20.31
N ASP A 36 6.90 5.64 -21.44
CA ASP A 36 7.75 6.82 -21.59
C ASP A 36 7.12 8.09 -20.97
N SER A 37 7.86 9.19 -20.98
CA SER A 37 7.40 10.49 -20.44
C SER A 37 6.17 11.07 -21.16
N ASN A 38 5.82 10.54 -22.33
CA ASN A 38 4.71 11.00 -23.16
C ASN A 38 3.46 10.11 -23.02
N GLY A 39 3.53 9.05 -22.22
CA GLY A 39 2.42 8.12 -22.03
C GLY A 39 2.37 6.96 -23.03
N ASN A 40 3.44 6.72 -23.81
CA ASN A 40 3.48 5.62 -24.78
C ASN A 40 4.11 4.35 -24.18
N GLU A 41 3.58 3.18 -24.55
CA GLU A 41 4.20 1.89 -24.23
C GLU A 41 5.56 1.73 -24.92
N THR A 42 6.59 1.40 -24.14
CA THR A 42 7.95 1.19 -24.65
C THR A 42 8.20 -0.23 -25.15
N GLY A 43 7.23 -1.14 -24.95
CA GLY A 43 7.36 -2.57 -25.21
C GLY A 43 8.15 -3.36 -24.15
N GLN A 44 8.69 -2.69 -23.12
CA GLN A 44 9.39 -3.32 -22.00
C GLN A 44 8.41 -3.63 -20.86
N THR A 45 8.73 -4.64 -20.04
CA THR A 45 8.04 -4.94 -18.78
C THR A 45 9.00 -4.88 -17.61
N LYS A 46 8.48 -4.57 -16.42
CA LYS A 46 9.23 -4.60 -15.15
C LYS A 46 8.35 -5.15 -14.03
N PRO A 47 8.93 -5.70 -12.95
CA PRO A 47 8.17 -6.13 -11.78
C PRO A 47 7.70 -4.92 -10.95
N ARG A 48 6.44 -4.93 -10.51
CA ARG A 48 5.85 -3.96 -9.57
C ARG A 48 5.41 -4.66 -8.29
N PHE A 49 5.61 -4.02 -7.14
CA PHE A 49 5.23 -4.61 -5.86
C PHE A 49 3.70 -4.66 -5.70
N ILE A 50 3.18 -5.71 -5.06
CA ILE A 50 1.72 -5.90 -4.90
C ILE A 50 1.06 -4.76 -4.10
N LEU A 51 1.79 -4.07 -3.21
CA LEU A 51 1.36 -2.76 -2.72
C LEU A 51 1.55 -1.74 -3.83
N LYS A 52 0.45 -1.35 -4.45
CA LYS A 52 0.47 -0.39 -5.57
C LYS A 52 0.89 1.00 -5.06
N PRO A 53 1.96 1.61 -5.61
CA PRO A 53 2.39 2.95 -5.21
C PRO A 53 1.27 3.99 -5.32
N SER A 54 0.42 3.89 -6.35
CA SER A 54 -0.74 4.78 -6.51
C SER A 54 -1.74 4.66 -5.37
N ALA A 55 -2.10 3.45 -4.94
CA ALA A 55 -3.05 3.26 -3.85
C ALA A 55 -2.50 3.81 -2.52
N TYR A 56 -1.20 3.63 -2.26
CA TYR A 56 -0.54 4.21 -1.10
C TYR A 56 -0.55 5.75 -1.14
N LEU A 57 -0.27 6.34 -2.29
CA LEU A 57 -0.28 7.80 -2.45
C LEU A 57 -1.68 8.41 -2.37
N ASP A 58 -2.70 7.72 -2.88
CA ASP A 58 -4.10 8.13 -2.71
C ASP A 58 -4.49 8.16 -1.21
N ILE A 59 -4.04 7.16 -0.45
CA ILE A 59 -4.22 7.12 1.01
C ILE A 59 -3.48 8.30 1.67
N LYS A 60 -2.20 8.54 1.33
CA LYS A 60 -1.43 9.68 1.86
C LYS A 60 -2.13 11.01 1.62
N ALA A 61 -2.65 11.22 0.40
CA ALA A 61 -3.32 12.47 0.04
C ALA A 61 -4.61 12.70 0.84
N TYR A 62 -5.40 11.66 1.08
CA TYR A 62 -6.56 11.76 1.97
C TYR A 62 -6.17 12.03 3.41
N ILE A 63 -5.11 11.39 3.91
CA ILE A 63 -4.65 11.66 5.27
C ILE A 63 -4.19 13.12 5.40
N ALA A 64 -3.50 13.65 4.38
CA ALA A 64 -3.18 15.07 4.32
C ALA A 64 -4.43 15.96 4.27
N ALA A 65 -5.49 15.52 3.58
CA ALA A 65 -6.80 16.18 3.58
C ALA A 65 -7.42 16.23 4.97
N GLY A 66 -7.45 15.08 5.64
CA GLY A 66 -8.03 14.97 6.96
C GLY A 66 -7.30 15.81 7.98
N LEU A 67 -5.96 15.80 7.92
CA LEU A 67 -5.10 16.64 8.77
C LEU A 67 -5.23 18.13 8.50
N ALA A 68 -5.75 18.52 7.34
CA ALA A 68 -6.05 19.90 7.05
C ALA A 68 -7.11 20.41 8.02
N PHE A 69 -8.19 19.65 8.28
CA PHE A 69 -9.37 20.01 9.10
C PHE A 69 -9.06 20.53 10.51
N PRO A 70 -10.02 21.17 11.21
CA PRO A 70 -9.77 21.84 12.45
C PRO A 70 -9.57 20.76 13.49
N ALA A 71 -8.44 20.79 14.18
CA ALA A 71 -8.18 19.82 15.24
C ALA A 71 -9.15 20.01 16.41
N THR A 72 -9.62 21.25 16.62
CA THR A 72 -10.41 21.64 17.77
C THR A 72 -11.66 22.43 17.41
N ALA A 73 -12.55 22.56 18.40
CA ALA A 73 -13.70 23.45 18.36
C ALA A 73 -13.32 24.91 18.04
N GLU A 74 -12.22 25.36 18.62
CA GLU A 74 -11.73 26.74 18.50
C GLU A 74 -11.18 27.01 17.09
N ASP A 75 -10.43 26.06 16.53
CA ASP A 75 -9.97 26.12 15.13
C ASP A 75 -11.15 26.21 14.18
N PHE A 76 -12.18 25.38 14.41
CA PHE A 76 -13.40 25.41 13.59
C PHE A 76 -14.13 26.75 13.70
N HIS A 77 -14.28 27.28 14.91
CA HIS A 77 -14.97 28.57 15.12
C HIS A 77 -14.22 29.75 14.50
N THR A 78 -12.89 29.72 14.53
CA THR A 78 -12.03 30.72 13.88
C THR A 78 -12.26 30.73 12.36
N LEU A 79 -12.42 29.56 11.75
CA LEU A 79 -12.63 29.40 10.31
C LEU A 79 -14.08 29.60 9.87
N HIS A 80 -15.00 29.20 10.72
CA HIS A 80 -16.44 29.28 10.51
C HIS A 80 -17.11 29.98 11.70
N PRO A 81 -16.96 31.31 11.85
CA PRO A 81 -17.59 32.03 12.94
C PRO A 81 -19.10 31.78 12.93
N LYS A 82 -19.65 31.43 14.09
CA LYS A 82 -21.06 31.04 14.23
C LYS A 82 -22.00 32.17 13.81
N GLU A 83 -21.57 33.41 14.00
CA GLU A 83 -22.23 34.64 13.61
C GLU A 83 -22.45 34.73 12.10
N ASN A 84 -21.48 34.25 11.31
CA ASN A 84 -21.55 34.22 9.85
C ASN A 84 -22.42 33.08 9.31
N LEU A 85 -22.85 32.17 10.19
CA LEU A 85 -23.67 31.01 9.90
C LEU A 85 -25.01 31.05 10.65
N LYS A 86 -25.44 32.25 11.08
CA LYS A 86 -26.65 32.42 11.89
C LYS A 86 -27.90 31.82 11.23
N LYS A 87 -28.09 32.07 9.92
CA LYS A 87 -29.18 31.48 9.12
C LYS A 87 -29.17 29.95 9.13
N LEU A 88 -27.99 29.35 9.15
CA LEU A 88 -27.85 27.90 9.23
C LEU A 88 -28.30 27.37 10.59
N THR A 89 -27.86 28.02 11.67
CA THR A 89 -28.25 27.66 13.04
C THR A 89 -29.73 27.94 13.35
N GLU A 90 -30.35 28.89 12.66
CA GLU A 90 -31.80 29.14 12.75
C GLU A 90 -32.62 28.02 12.06
N LEU A 91 -32.12 27.46 10.96
CA LEU A 91 -32.75 26.33 10.25
C LEU A 91 -32.54 25.00 10.96
N ASP A 92 -31.40 24.86 11.61
CA ASP A 92 -31.04 23.67 12.35
C ASP A 92 -30.05 23.99 13.48
N ALA A 93 -30.57 24.00 14.72
CA ALA A 93 -29.84 24.46 15.88
C ALA A 93 -28.60 23.64 16.23
N THR A 94 -28.46 22.40 15.72
CA THR A 94 -27.30 21.54 16.04
C THR A 94 -26.35 21.31 14.86
N ILE A 95 -26.69 21.78 13.65
CA ILE A 95 -25.90 21.45 12.45
C ILE A 95 -24.49 22.04 12.50
N TYR A 96 -24.33 23.17 13.18
CA TYR A 96 -23.03 23.82 13.37
C TYR A 96 -22.12 22.95 14.24
N GLU A 97 -22.59 22.57 15.43
CA GLU A 97 -21.84 21.72 16.36
C GLU A 97 -21.60 20.32 15.79
N ASP A 98 -22.57 19.76 15.05
CA ASP A 98 -22.42 18.46 14.40
C ASP A 98 -21.37 18.50 13.29
N THR A 99 -21.30 19.59 12.51
CA THR A 99 -20.28 19.81 11.47
C THR A 99 -18.90 19.98 12.09
N GLN A 100 -18.80 20.82 13.13
CA GLN A 100 -17.58 21.02 13.90
C GLN A 100 -16.99 19.70 14.41
N LEU A 101 -17.82 18.91 15.09
CA LEU A 101 -17.40 17.63 15.66
C LEU A 101 -17.06 16.60 14.58
N ALA A 102 -17.71 16.65 13.41
CA ALA A 102 -17.36 15.78 12.29
C ALA A 102 -15.97 16.11 11.74
N MET A 103 -15.70 17.39 11.46
CA MET A 103 -14.39 17.81 10.92
C MET A 103 -13.25 17.56 11.91
N ALA A 104 -13.45 17.83 13.20
CA ALA A 104 -12.47 17.50 14.24
C ALA A 104 -12.28 15.99 14.43
N GLY A 105 -13.34 15.20 14.28
CA GLY A 105 -13.27 13.74 14.26
C GLY A 105 -12.40 13.20 13.13
N ILE A 106 -12.56 13.76 11.92
CA ILE A 106 -11.76 13.40 10.74
C ILE A 106 -10.30 13.81 10.91
N HIS A 107 -10.04 15.02 11.42
CA HIS A 107 -8.68 15.44 11.76
C HIS A 107 -8.01 14.43 12.69
N LYS A 108 -8.70 14.07 13.78
CA LYS A 108 -8.20 13.11 14.75
C LYS A 108 -7.94 11.75 14.11
N SER A 109 -8.91 11.21 13.37
CA SER A 109 -8.77 9.89 12.75
C SER A 109 -7.62 9.87 11.74
N SER A 110 -7.48 10.91 10.91
CA SER A 110 -6.36 11.04 9.97
C SER A 110 -5.02 11.23 10.67
N SER A 111 -4.96 11.98 11.77
CA SER A 111 -3.75 12.11 12.61
C SER A 111 -3.34 10.76 13.22
N ASP A 112 -4.30 10.03 13.78
CA ASP A 112 -4.05 8.72 14.36
C ASP A 112 -3.55 7.75 13.28
N PHE A 113 -4.14 7.75 12.09
CA PHE A 113 -3.66 6.92 10.97
C PHE A 113 -2.28 7.33 10.47
N ASN A 114 -2.02 8.63 10.33
CA ASN A 114 -0.73 9.17 9.90
C ASN A 114 0.41 8.73 10.82
N THR A 115 0.15 8.67 12.12
CA THR A 115 1.17 8.34 13.13
C THR A 115 1.31 6.84 13.39
N THR A 116 0.24 6.07 13.23
CA THR A 116 0.22 4.65 13.63
C THR A 116 0.23 3.65 12.48
N ALA A 117 -0.41 3.96 11.36
CA ALA A 117 -0.65 3.00 10.27
C ALA A 117 0.16 3.34 9.01
N LEU A 118 0.23 4.62 8.65
CA LEU A 118 0.89 5.06 7.42
C LEU A 118 2.39 4.66 7.36
N PRO A 119 3.20 4.81 8.43
CA PRO A 119 4.61 4.39 8.41
C PRO A 119 4.79 2.88 8.22
N ASN A 120 3.77 2.08 8.53
CA ASN A 120 3.86 0.63 8.45
C ASN A 120 3.80 0.11 7.00
N PHE A 121 3.24 0.87 6.05
CA PHE A 121 3.30 0.50 4.62
C PHE A 121 4.76 0.46 4.15
N ARG A 122 5.51 1.53 4.44
CA ARG A 122 6.94 1.61 4.18
C ARG A 122 7.72 0.55 4.94
N ARG A 123 7.36 0.31 6.20
CA ARG A 123 7.98 -0.76 7.02
C ARG A 123 7.81 -2.13 6.36
N ILE A 124 6.62 -2.50 5.89
CA ILE A 124 6.38 -3.80 5.24
C ILE A 124 7.18 -3.94 3.94
N THR A 125 7.21 -2.90 3.11
CA THR A 125 8.01 -2.94 1.88
C THR A 125 9.50 -3.12 2.18
N ASN A 126 10.03 -2.39 3.18
CA ASN A 126 11.40 -2.55 3.65
C ASN A 126 11.66 -3.95 4.23
N GLU A 127 10.74 -4.48 5.03
CA GLU A 127 10.87 -5.80 5.62
C GLU A 127 10.82 -6.92 4.57
N ALA A 128 9.98 -6.78 3.54
CA ALA A 128 9.95 -7.70 2.40
C ALA A 128 11.26 -7.65 1.60
N LYS A 129 11.79 -6.44 1.36
CA LYS A 129 13.11 -6.24 0.73
C LYS A 129 14.24 -6.85 1.57
N GLN A 130 14.23 -6.66 2.88
CA GLN A 130 15.23 -7.22 3.80
C GLN A 130 15.18 -8.75 3.76
N TYR A 131 14.00 -9.34 3.89
CA TYR A 131 13.81 -10.79 3.78
C TYR A 131 14.32 -11.32 2.44
N ALA A 132 13.98 -10.67 1.32
CA ALA A 132 14.43 -11.05 -0.01
C ALA A 132 15.96 -11.04 -0.13
N ASN A 133 16.64 -10.01 0.39
CA ASN A 133 18.09 -9.94 0.41
C ASN A 133 18.71 -11.04 1.27
N THR A 134 18.16 -11.29 2.46
CA THR A 134 18.58 -12.40 3.33
C THR A 134 18.43 -13.74 2.61
N ALA A 135 17.28 -13.98 1.97
CA ALA A 135 17.02 -15.20 1.21
C ALA A 135 18.04 -15.37 0.07
N ILE A 136 18.31 -14.34 -0.73
CA ILE A 136 19.32 -14.39 -1.81
C ILE A 136 20.70 -14.78 -1.26
N LEU A 137 21.12 -14.14 -0.16
CA LEU A 137 22.41 -14.36 0.47
C LEU A 137 22.53 -15.80 1.02
N GLN A 138 21.52 -16.26 1.74
CA GLN A 138 21.46 -17.62 2.32
C GLN A 138 21.37 -18.70 1.24
N LEU A 139 20.63 -18.44 0.15
CA LEU A 139 20.44 -19.41 -0.92
C LEU A 139 21.68 -19.58 -1.80
N THR A 140 22.38 -18.48 -2.14
CA THR A 140 23.49 -18.52 -3.12
C THR A 140 24.71 -17.67 -2.77
N GLY A 141 24.59 -16.69 -1.88
CA GLY A 141 25.63 -15.67 -1.65
C GLY A 141 26.84 -16.12 -0.81
N PHE A 142 26.71 -17.17 0.00
CA PHE A 142 27.81 -17.69 0.84
C PHE A 142 28.69 -18.78 0.19
N GLY A 143 28.65 -18.94 -1.14
CA GLY A 143 29.46 -19.94 -1.84
C GLY A 143 29.17 -21.36 -1.32
N LYS A 144 30.18 -22.07 -0.82
CA LYS A 144 30.01 -23.43 -0.25
C LYS A 144 29.11 -23.47 0.99
N GLY A 145 29.01 -22.37 1.75
CA GLY A 145 28.15 -22.28 2.93
C GLY A 145 26.71 -21.87 2.63
N SER A 146 26.39 -21.55 1.37
CA SER A 146 25.01 -21.27 0.95
C SER A 146 24.20 -22.55 0.84
N PHE A 147 22.88 -22.44 0.86
CA PHE A 147 22.00 -23.58 0.65
C PHE A 147 22.30 -24.32 -0.66
N GLN A 148 22.55 -23.61 -1.77
CA GLN A 148 22.94 -24.24 -3.03
C GLN A 148 24.30 -24.94 -2.94
N GLY A 149 25.26 -24.36 -2.21
CA GLY A 149 26.57 -24.97 -1.97
C GLY A 149 26.47 -26.27 -1.19
N LEU A 150 25.63 -26.27 -0.15
CA LEU A 150 25.34 -27.45 0.66
C LEU A 150 24.58 -28.51 -0.14
N LEU A 151 23.60 -28.13 -0.97
CA LEU A 151 22.92 -29.05 -1.88
C LEU A 151 23.90 -29.71 -2.84
N LYS A 152 24.82 -28.96 -3.44
CA LYS A 152 25.87 -29.51 -4.34
C LYS A 152 26.76 -30.52 -3.62
N LEU A 153 27.11 -30.26 -2.36
CA LEU A 153 27.86 -31.21 -1.52
C LEU A 153 27.03 -32.46 -1.24
N LEU A 154 25.79 -32.30 -0.78
CA LEU A 154 24.89 -33.41 -0.45
C LEU A 154 24.52 -34.29 -1.66
N THR A 155 24.69 -33.76 -2.87
CA THR A 155 24.43 -34.45 -4.14
C THR A 155 25.70 -34.84 -4.88
N ASP A 156 26.86 -34.73 -4.25
CA ASP A 156 28.14 -35.11 -4.86
C ASP A 156 28.18 -36.61 -5.19
N ASN A 157 28.85 -36.96 -6.28
CA ASN A 157 29.03 -38.35 -6.73
C ASN A 157 29.64 -39.26 -5.67
N LYS A 158 30.45 -38.73 -4.74
CA LYS A 158 30.99 -39.51 -3.60
C LYS A 158 29.89 -40.06 -2.69
N TYR A 159 28.70 -39.47 -2.71
CA TYR A 159 27.53 -39.90 -1.93
C TYR A 159 26.52 -40.77 -2.72
N SER A 160 26.88 -41.18 -3.95
CA SER A 160 25.99 -41.96 -4.84
C SER A 160 25.67 -43.38 -4.35
N LYS A 161 26.46 -43.93 -3.42
CA LYS A 161 26.30 -45.31 -2.91
C LYS A 161 25.66 -45.34 -1.52
N PRO A 162 24.79 -46.31 -1.18
CA PRO A 162 24.25 -46.42 0.18
C PRO A 162 25.37 -46.55 1.23
N GLY A 163 25.22 -45.89 2.37
CA GLY A 163 26.19 -45.87 3.48
C GLY A 163 27.36 -44.90 3.30
N SER A 164 27.43 -44.17 2.17
CA SER A 164 28.44 -43.12 1.97
C SER A 164 28.06 -41.80 2.65
N GLU A 165 26.80 -41.64 3.02
CA GLU A 165 26.22 -40.54 3.79
C GLU A 165 26.58 -40.57 5.28
N ASP A 166 27.16 -41.68 5.78
CA ASP A 166 27.58 -41.84 7.18
C ASP A 166 28.94 -41.15 7.46
N THR A 167 29.05 -39.90 7.04
CA THR A 167 30.21 -39.05 7.27
C THR A 167 29.81 -37.78 8.01
N ASP A 168 30.72 -37.23 8.81
CA ASP A 168 30.51 -35.96 9.49
C ASP A 168 30.28 -34.81 8.49
N GLU A 169 30.88 -34.91 7.30
CA GLU A 169 30.71 -33.93 6.23
C GLU A 169 29.27 -33.91 5.68
N PHE A 170 28.70 -35.08 5.38
CA PHE A 170 27.32 -35.18 4.90
C PHE A 170 26.32 -34.75 5.98
N ARG A 171 26.47 -35.25 7.21
CA ARG A 171 25.58 -34.91 8.34
C ARG A 171 25.67 -33.43 8.68
N GLY A 172 26.87 -32.87 8.73
CA GLY A 172 27.09 -31.44 8.96
C GLY A 172 26.47 -30.57 7.88
N ALA A 173 26.58 -30.96 6.60
CA ALA A 173 25.97 -30.22 5.49
C ALA A 173 24.44 -30.28 5.50
N SER A 174 23.86 -31.44 5.81
CA SER A 174 22.41 -31.61 5.96
C SER A 174 21.87 -30.78 7.13
N GLN A 175 22.55 -30.79 8.28
CA GLN A 175 22.20 -29.95 9.43
C GLN A 175 22.30 -28.45 9.10
N ALA A 176 23.38 -28.02 8.44
CA ALA A 176 23.53 -26.63 8.02
C ALA A 176 22.43 -26.20 7.03
N ALA A 177 22.09 -27.07 6.07
CA ALA A 177 21.03 -26.81 5.10
C ALA A 177 19.66 -26.72 5.80
N SER A 178 19.39 -27.61 6.75
CA SER A 178 18.21 -27.58 7.60
C SER A 178 18.11 -26.25 8.38
N MET A 179 19.19 -25.82 9.03
CA MET A 179 19.22 -24.56 9.78
C MET A 179 18.95 -23.33 8.90
N ILE A 180 19.48 -23.29 7.67
CA ILE A 180 19.18 -22.20 6.73
C ILE A 180 17.68 -22.14 6.43
N LEU A 181 17.07 -23.28 6.10
CA LEU A 181 15.64 -23.37 5.81
C LEU A 181 14.80 -23.00 7.04
N LEU A 182 15.16 -23.47 8.24
CA LEU A 182 14.47 -23.14 9.49
C LEU A 182 14.48 -21.64 9.75
N ASN A 183 15.65 -21.01 9.66
CA ASN A 183 15.83 -19.59 9.94
C ASN A 183 15.02 -18.73 8.97
N LEU A 184 15.08 -19.03 7.67
CA LEU A 184 14.26 -18.35 6.66
C LEU A 184 12.76 -18.58 6.92
N GLY A 185 12.37 -19.80 7.28
CA GLY A 185 10.98 -20.12 7.59
C GLY A 185 10.44 -19.35 8.81
N GLU A 186 11.23 -19.25 9.88
CA GLU A 186 10.88 -18.47 11.07
C GLU A 186 10.83 -16.96 10.80
N GLU A 187 11.78 -16.43 10.03
CA GLU A 187 11.78 -15.02 9.65
C GLU A 187 10.54 -14.69 8.80
N SER A 188 10.18 -15.57 7.86
CA SER A 188 8.97 -15.44 7.04
C SER A 188 7.71 -15.37 7.89
N LEU A 189 7.56 -16.25 8.88
CA LEU A 189 6.41 -16.24 9.80
C LEU A 189 6.36 -14.99 10.67
N LYS A 190 7.51 -14.46 11.10
CA LYS A 190 7.58 -13.17 11.83
C LYS A 190 7.11 -12.02 10.94
N LYS A 191 7.44 -12.04 9.65
CA LYS A 191 6.94 -11.04 8.67
C LYS A 191 5.43 -11.14 8.50
N ALA A 192 4.90 -12.36 8.34
CA ALA A 192 3.46 -12.58 8.29
C ALA A 192 2.73 -11.99 9.50
N GLN A 193 3.24 -12.22 10.71
CA GLN A 193 2.65 -11.65 11.93
C GLN A 193 2.66 -10.11 11.93
N THR A 194 3.76 -9.51 11.48
CA THR A 194 3.89 -8.04 11.38
C THR A 194 2.88 -7.45 10.39
N ILE A 195 2.62 -8.14 9.27
CA ILE A 195 1.63 -7.74 8.26
C ILE A 195 0.19 -7.91 8.79
N GLU A 196 -0.05 -8.96 9.58
CA GLU A 196 -1.34 -9.21 10.23
C GLU A 196 -1.71 -8.07 11.19
N ASP A 197 -0.76 -7.62 12.01
CA ASP A 197 -1.00 -6.53 12.96
C ASP A 197 -1.29 -5.20 12.26
N LEU A 198 -0.68 -4.95 11.09
CA LEU A 198 -1.09 -3.81 10.24
C LEU A 198 -2.49 -3.99 9.66
N SER A 199 -2.82 -5.19 9.17
CA SER A 199 -4.14 -5.49 8.60
C SER A 199 -5.26 -5.24 9.61
N LYS A 200 -5.02 -5.56 10.90
CA LYS A 200 -5.93 -5.21 12.00
C LYS A 200 -6.04 -3.70 12.21
N THR A 201 -4.91 -2.98 12.16
CA THR A 201 -4.89 -1.51 12.30
C THR A 201 -5.71 -0.84 11.18
N ILE A 202 -5.53 -1.26 9.93
CA ILE A 202 -6.31 -0.75 8.79
C ILE A 202 -7.79 -1.11 8.93
N THR A 203 -8.12 -2.31 9.41
CA THR A 203 -9.52 -2.70 9.67
C THR A 203 -10.18 -1.82 10.73
N SER A 204 -9.46 -1.47 11.81
CA SER A 204 -9.95 -0.53 12.82
C SER A 204 -10.17 0.86 12.21
N TYR A 205 -9.25 1.30 11.33
CA TYR A 205 -9.40 2.59 10.67
C TYR A 205 -10.58 2.62 9.69
N LEU A 206 -10.78 1.57 8.89
CA LEU A 206 -11.95 1.41 8.02
C LEU A 206 -13.27 1.51 8.79
N THR A 207 -13.31 0.98 10.01
CA THR A 207 -14.48 1.10 10.89
C THR A 207 -14.69 2.56 11.30
N THR A 208 -13.63 3.27 11.65
CA THR A 208 -13.67 4.71 11.98
C THR A 208 -14.12 5.54 10.79
N LEU A 209 -13.55 5.31 9.60
CA LEU A 209 -13.94 5.96 8.35
C LEU A 209 -15.42 5.77 8.01
N LYS A 210 -15.96 4.56 8.28
CA LYS A 210 -17.38 4.29 8.07
C LYS A 210 -18.25 5.11 9.03
N THR A 211 -17.87 5.19 10.30
CA THR A 211 -18.57 6.04 11.29
C THR A 211 -18.50 7.52 10.90
N ASP A 212 -17.32 8.01 10.49
CA ASP A 212 -17.14 9.39 10.01
C ASP A 212 -18.01 9.64 8.78
N LYS A 213 -18.08 8.67 7.86
CA LYS A 213 -18.95 8.74 6.70
C LYS A 213 -20.44 8.81 7.07
N ASP A 214 -20.93 7.93 7.93
CA ASP A 214 -22.34 7.91 8.32
C ASP A 214 -22.73 9.26 8.97
N ARG A 215 -21.81 9.85 9.74
CA ARG A 215 -21.97 11.19 10.32
C ARG A 215 -22.05 12.27 9.25
N ILE A 216 -21.12 12.29 8.29
CA ILE A 216 -21.10 13.26 7.19
C ILE A 216 -22.34 13.14 6.31
N ASP A 217 -22.79 11.91 6.02
CA ASP A 217 -24.01 11.67 5.24
C ASP A 217 -25.24 12.27 5.93
N GLY A 218 -25.35 12.10 7.26
CA GLY A 218 -26.42 12.72 8.04
C GLY A 218 -26.36 14.25 8.01
N ILE A 219 -25.17 14.84 8.06
CA ILE A 219 -24.96 16.29 7.95
C ILE A 219 -25.33 16.79 6.54
N ASN A 220 -24.88 16.11 5.48
CA ASN A 220 -25.21 16.43 4.09
C ASN A 220 -26.71 16.37 3.83
N GLN A 221 -27.41 15.37 4.36
CA GLN A 221 -28.87 15.30 4.25
C GLN A 221 -29.55 16.53 4.86
N ARG A 222 -29.05 17.01 6.01
CA ARG A 222 -29.60 18.21 6.67
C ARG A 222 -29.30 19.49 5.90
N TYR A 223 -28.12 19.60 5.27
CA TYR A 223 -27.80 20.72 4.36
C TYR A 223 -28.63 20.69 3.06
N SER A 224 -28.95 19.50 2.55
CA SER A 224 -29.73 19.33 1.30
C SER A 224 -31.25 19.45 1.49
N GLY A 225 -31.76 19.10 2.68
CA GLY A 225 -33.21 18.93 2.91
C GLY A 225 -34.00 20.15 3.39
N LYS A 226 -33.38 21.31 3.64
CA LYS A 226 -34.02 22.40 4.42
C LYS A 226 -34.14 23.79 3.79
N SER A 227 -33.75 24.05 2.54
CA SER A 227 -33.95 25.41 1.98
C SER A 227 -33.98 25.51 0.46
N THR A 228 -35.14 25.92 -0.07
CA THR A 228 -35.32 26.47 -1.43
C THR A 228 -34.75 27.89 -1.59
N THR A 229 -34.26 28.50 -0.51
CA THR A 229 -33.61 29.83 -0.48
C THR A 229 -32.09 29.73 -0.72
N LEU A 230 -31.52 28.54 -0.52
CA LEU A 230 -30.11 28.18 -0.70
C LEU A 230 -29.80 27.54 -2.07
N THR A 231 -30.65 27.67 -3.09
CA THR A 231 -30.49 26.88 -4.33
C THR A 231 -29.98 27.67 -5.53
N THR A 232 -30.44 28.89 -5.81
CA THR A 232 -30.23 29.51 -7.14
C THR A 232 -28.84 30.13 -7.42
N GLY A 233 -28.06 30.49 -6.39
CA GLY A 233 -26.63 30.89 -6.56
C GLY A 233 -25.65 29.75 -6.26
N LEU A 234 -26.09 28.86 -5.37
CA LEU A 234 -25.42 27.68 -4.88
C LEU A 234 -25.35 26.57 -5.91
N GLU A 235 -26.39 26.35 -6.72
CA GLU A 235 -26.41 25.30 -7.74
C GLU A 235 -25.29 25.48 -8.75
N LYS A 236 -24.98 26.72 -9.14
CA LYS A 236 -23.89 26.99 -10.08
C LYS A 236 -22.51 26.79 -9.43
N LEU A 237 -22.30 27.30 -8.23
CA LEU A 237 -21.03 27.11 -7.51
C LEU A 237 -20.79 25.64 -7.13
N ARG A 238 -21.84 24.96 -6.63
CA ARG A 238 -21.83 23.52 -6.36
C ARG A 238 -21.61 22.72 -7.64
N ALA A 239 -22.28 23.05 -8.75
CA ALA A 239 -22.06 22.37 -10.02
C ALA A 239 -20.65 22.62 -10.57
N ASP A 240 -20.11 23.83 -10.50
CA ASP A 240 -18.77 24.16 -10.99
C ASP A 240 -17.68 23.48 -10.15
N ILE A 241 -17.82 23.44 -8.82
CA ILE A 241 -16.87 22.76 -7.92
C ILE A 241 -17.02 21.25 -8.01
N LYS A 242 -18.25 20.73 -7.95
CA LYS A 242 -18.54 19.30 -8.13
C LYS A 242 -18.02 18.82 -9.48
N LYS A 243 -18.25 19.59 -10.55
CA LYS A 243 -17.69 19.30 -11.87
C LYS A 243 -16.19 19.41 -11.90
N ALA A 244 -15.56 20.37 -11.21
CA ALA A 244 -14.09 20.44 -11.15
C ALA A 244 -13.49 19.23 -10.41
N VAL A 245 -14.15 18.77 -9.34
CA VAL A 245 -13.77 17.58 -8.57
C VAL A 245 -14.04 16.30 -9.37
N GLU A 246 -15.18 16.22 -10.04
CA GLU A 246 -15.53 15.13 -10.95
C GLU A 246 -14.60 15.10 -12.16
N ASP A 247 -14.29 16.22 -12.79
CA ASP A 247 -13.33 16.34 -13.90
C ASP A 247 -11.91 15.98 -13.43
N ALA A 248 -11.51 16.34 -12.20
CA ALA A 248 -10.23 15.94 -11.62
C ALA A 248 -10.21 14.43 -11.31
N ASN A 249 -11.29 13.89 -10.74
CA ASN A 249 -11.45 12.47 -10.45
C ASN A 249 -11.63 11.62 -11.71
N GLU A 250 -12.23 12.14 -12.77
CA GLU A 250 -12.38 11.52 -14.09
C GLU A 250 -11.07 11.60 -14.86
N ALA A 251 -10.33 12.71 -14.77
CA ALA A 251 -8.98 12.79 -15.28
C ALA A 251 -8.06 11.82 -14.55
N ASP A 252 -8.19 11.68 -13.24
CA ASP A 252 -7.51 10.66 -12.42
C ASP A 252 -7.98 9.23 -12.77
N ALA A 253 -9.28 8.99 -12.97
CA ALA A 253 -9.81 7.67 -13.32
C ALA A 253 -9.42 7.26 -14.75
N LYS A 254 -9.45 8.19 -15.71
CA LYS A 254 -9.00 7.99 -17.08
C LYS A 254 -7.49 7.80 -17.13
N TYR A 255 -6.75 8.55 -16.31
CA TYR A 255 -5.33 8.32 -16.09
C TYR A 255 -5.06 6.96 -15.45
N LYS A 256 -5.79 6.57 -14.38
CA LYS A 256 -5.69 5.25 -13.73
C LYS A 256 -6.07 4.10 -14.67
N SER A 257 -7.01 4.33 -15.59
CA SER A 257 -7.38 3.40 -16.67
C SER A 257 -6.27 3.29 -17.72
N ASP A 258 -5.67 4.41 -18.14
CA ASP A 258 -4.53 4.43 -19.07
C ASP A 258 -3.22 3.92 -18.40
N LYS A 259 -3.15 3.97 -17.07
CA LYS A 259 -2.00 3.64 -16.20
C LYS A 259 -2.08 2.28 -15.52
N ALA A 260 -3.22 1.59 -15.55
CA ALA A 260 -3.32 0.21 -15.07
C ALA A 260 -2.28 -0.71 -15.74
N THR A 261 -1.77 -0.29 -16.90
CA THR A 261 -0.73 -0.91 -17.72
C THR A 261 0.70 -0.37 -17.51
N ALA A 262 0.95 0.67 -16.69
CA ALA A 262 2.14 1.52 -16.85
C ALA A 262 2.68 2.19 -15.57
N ASP A 263 3.98 2.09 -15.30
CA ASP A 263 4.50 2.28 -13.94
C ASP A 263 5.59 3.36 -13.73
N ASN A 264 5.74 4.33 -14.65
CA ASN A 264 6.84 5.32 -14.56
C ASN A 264 6.41 6.77 -14.30
N ALA A 265 5.15 6.97 -13.99
CA ALA A 265 4.61 8.29 -13.73
C ALA A 265 3.62 8.13 -12.59
N VAL A 266 3.98 8.53 -11.37
CA VAL A 266 2.97 8.71 -10.33
C VAL A 266 2.72 10.20 -10.15
N TYR A 267 1.89 10.71 -11.05
CA TYR A 267 1.33 12.05 -10.98
C TYR A 267 0.06 11.95 -10.14
N TYR A 268 -0.03 12.73 -9.07
CA TYR A 268 -1.23 12.79 -8.25
C TYR A 268 -1.52 14.24 -7.98
N ILE A 269 -2.70 14.73 -8.38
CA ILE A 269 -3.15 16.05 -7.96
C ILE A 269 -4.18 15.84 -6.89
N TRP A 270 -3.83 16.27 -5.68
CA TRP A 270 -4.80 16.46 -4.64
C TRP A 270 -5.18 17.94 -4.58
N VAL A 271 -6.48 18.21 -4.55
CA VAL A 271 -7.02 19.57 -4.44
C VAL A 271 -7.68 19.71 -3.07
N PRO A 272 -7.10 20.48 -2.12
CA PRO A 272 -7.75 20.77 -0.85
C PRO A 272 -9.06 21.54 -1.05
N ILE A 273 -9.94 21.35 -0.09
CA ILE A 273 -11.30 21.90 -0.04
C ILE A 273 -11.30 23.44 -0.10
N ALA A 274 -12.31 23.98 -0.79
CA ALA A 274 -12.44 25.39 -1.12
C ALA A 274 -12.72 26.26 0.12
N GLY A 275 -11.73 27.06 0.52
CA GLY A 275 -11.84 28.04 1.61
C GLY A 275 -10.99 27.73 2.84
N TRP A 276 -10.38 26.54 2.90
CA TRP A 276 -9.67 26.03 4.08
C TRP A 276 -8.17 26.44 4.15
N ILE A 277 -7.41 26.52 3.04
CA ILE A 277 -5.98 26.95 3.09
C ILE A 277 -5.54 27.74 1.86
N ALA A 278 -4.85 28.84 2.10
CA ALA A 278 -3.89 29.45 1.18
C ALA A 278 -2.60 28.60 0.99
N GLY A 279 -2.71 27.27 1.11
CA GLY A 279 -1.59 26.33 1.05
C GLY A 279 -2.05 25.09 0.30
N THR A 280 -1.92 25.13 -1.01
CA THR A 280 -2.00 23.94 -1.84
C THR A 280 -0.79 23.07 -1.51
N THR A 281 -1.00 21.89 -0.94
CA THR A 281 0.01 20.83 -1.06
C THR A 281 -0.16 20.25 -2.46
N VAL A 282 0.42 20.93 -3.45
CA VAL A 282 0.54 20.36 -4.79
C VAL A 282 1.52 19.22 -4.69
N LEU A 283 1.00 18.01 -4.82
CA LEU A 283 1.77 16.84 -5.15
C LEU A 283 2.28 17.00 -6.61
N MET A 284 3.36 17.78 -6.81
CA MET A 284 4.03 17.86 -8.12
C MET A 284 4.79 16.53 -8.34
N VAL A 285 4.80 15.94 -9.56
CA VAL A 285 5.71 16.30 -10.68
C VAL A 285 5.09 16.05 -12.08
N HIS A 286 5.66 16.73 -13.11
CA HIS A 286 5.57 16.66 -14.59
C HIS A 286 4.46 15.91 -15.37
N ASN A 287 3.20 16.34 -15.32
CA ASN A 287 2.30 16.18 -16.47
C ASN A 287 1.55 17.47 -16.78
N LYS A 288 1.62 17.91 -18.04
CA LYS A 288 0.99 19.13 -18.54
C LYS A 288 -0.52 19.16 -18.28
N ARG A 289 -1.21 18.02 -18.39
CA ARG A 289 -2.67 17.94 -18.13
C ARG A 289 -3.03 18.12 -16.66
N ALA A 290 -2.17 17.63 -15.79
CA ALA A 290 -2.33 17.77 -14.35
C ALA A 290 -2.14 19.25 -13.97
N GLN A 291 -1.07 19.88 -14.46
CA GLN A 291 -0.84 21.32 -14.30
C GLN A 291 -2.04 22.15 -14.81
N GLU A 292 -2.57 21.83 -15.99
CA GLU A 292 -3.74 22.52 -16.54
C GLU A 292 -5.00 22.40 -15.65
N ALA A 293 -5.20 21.27 -14.95
CA ALA A 293 -6.31 21.09 -14.01
C ALA A 293 -6.12 21.91 -12.73
N HIS A 294 -4.89 21.93 -12.18
CA HIS A 294 -4.53 22.77 -11.04
C HIS A 294 -4.69 24.27 -11.35
N ASP A 295 -4.23 24.71 -12.52
CA ASP A 295 -4.33 26.11 -12.93
C ASP A 295 -5.79 26.57 -13.07
N LYS A 296 -6.68 25.69 -13.57
CA LYS A 296 -8.13 25.94 -13.60
C LYS A 296 -8.72 26.05 -12.21
N TYR A 297 -8.29 25.21 -11.27
CA TYR A 297 -8.74 25.27 -9.87
C TYR A 297 -8.31 26.58 -9.18
N GLU A 298 -7.03 26.96 -9.28
CA GLU A 298 -6.53 28.21 -8.68
C GLU A 298 -7.20 29.45 -9.28
N ALA A 299 -7.50 29.42 -10.59
CA ALA A 299 -8.26 30.49 -11.24
C ALA A 299 -9.70 30.60 -10.70
N ALA A 300 -10.38 29.47 -10.44
CA ALA A 300 -11.71 29.44 -9.84
C ALA A 300 -11.69 29.98 -8.39
N LYS A 301 -10.68 29.57 -7.60
CA LYS A 301 -10.46 30.04 -6.22
C LYS A 301 -10.26 31.55 -6.14
N LYS A 302 -9.43 32.12 -7.02
CA LYS A 302 -9.18 33.57 -7.07
C LYS A 302 -10.46 34.36 -7.40
N THR A 303 -11.26 33.85 -8.34
CA THR A 303 -12.55 34.46 -8.73
C THR A 303 -13.60 34.41 -7.59
N GLN A 304 -13.46 33.46 -6.66
CA GLN A 304 -14.36 33.28 -5.52
C GLN A 304 -14.03 34.20 -4.33
N ALA A 305 -12.76 34.53 -4.10
CA ALA A 305 -12.33 35.42 -3.03
C ALA A 305 -12.77 36.89 -3.24
N GLU A 306 -13.03 37.29 -4.49
CA GLU A 306 -13.35 38.66 -4.89
C GLU A 306 -14.85 39.03 -4.76
N LYS A 307 -15.71 38.08 -4.40
CA LYS A 307 -17.14 38.33 -4.17
C LYS A 307 -17.39 38.22 -2.66
N GLU A 308 -17.89 39.27 -2.03
CA GLU A 308 -18.17 39.29 -0.58
C GLU A 308 -19.68 39.19 -0.33
N THR A 309 -20.13 38.21 0.45
CA THR A 309 -21.44 38.20 1.14
C THR A 309 -21.53 37.00 2.10
N GLU A 310 -22.34 37.11 3.15
CA GLU A 310 -22.71 36.04 4.12
C GLU A 310 -23.09 34.70 3.44
N LYS A 311 -23.67 34.78 2.22
CA LYS A 311 -24.03 33.62 1.39
C LYS A 311 -22.82 32.71 1.08
N LEU A 312 -21.62 33.27 0.96
CA LEU A 312 -20.39 32.53 0.68
C LEU A 312 -19.92 31.67 1.86
N TYR A 313 -20.16 32.07 3.11
CA TYR A 313 -19.71 31.28 4.27
C TYR A 313 -20.53 29.99 4.42
N MET A 314 -21.85 30.08 4.27
CA MET A 314 -22.72 28.90 4.20
C MET A 314 -22.45 28.05 2.95
N GLU A 315 -22.22 28.70 1.80
CA GLU A 315 -21.85 28.03 0.55
C GLU A 315 -20.57 27.20 0.69
N ARG A 316 -19.53 27.77 1.29
CA ARG A 316 -18.27 27.10 1.58
C ARG A 316 -18.50 25.90 2.49
N LEU A 317 -19.15 26.08 3.64
CA LEU A 317 -19.35 24.99 4.59
C LEU A 317 -20.13 23.82 3.97
N ILE A 318 -21.16 24.08 3.15
CA ILE A 318 -21.90 23.02 2.45
C ILE A 318 -21.03 22.28 1.44
N VAL A 319 -20.28 23.04 0.64
CA VAL A 319 -19.33 22.48 -0.34
C VAL A 319 -18.28 21.61 0.36
N ASP A 320 -17.79 22.04 1.52
CA ASP A 320 -16.81 21.31 2.32
C ASP A 320 -17.37 19.96 2.79
N VAL A 321 -18.63 19.90 3.23
CA VAL A 321 -19.29 18.65 3.64
C VAL A 321 -19.60 17.73 2.44
N GLU A 322 -19.98 18.27 1.28
CA GLU A 322 -20.21 17.47 0.06
C GLU A 322 -18.91 16.85 -0.48
N LEU A 323 -17.82 17.62 -0.50
CA LEU A 323 -16.48 17.14 -0.84
C LEU A 323 -15.99 16.05 0.11
N LEU A 324 -16.26 16.20 1.40
CA LEU A 324 -15.95 15.21 2.43
C LEU A 324 -16.61 13.85 2.17
N ASP A 325 -17.90 13.83 1.84
CA ASP A 325 -18.61 12.59 1.49
C ASP A 325 -17.98 11.92 0.26
N SER A 326 -17.68 12.69 -0.78
CA SER A 326 -17.03 12.18 -1.99
C SER A 326 -15.64 11.58 -1.71
N GLN A 327 -14.81 12.27 -0.93
CA GLN A 327 -13.47 11.81 -0.55
C GLN A 327 -13.52 10.56 0.33
N ASN A 328 -14.40 10.51 1.33
CA ASN A 328 -14.57 9.33 2.20
C ASN A 328 -14.99 8.08 1.41
N LYS A 329 -15.90 8.21 0.43
CA LYS A 329 -16.32 7.09 -0.44
C LYS A 329 -15.15 6.51 -1.24
N ASN A 330 -14.29 7.36 -1.80
CA ASN A 330 -13.17 6.92 -2.62
C ASN A 330 -12.07 6.26 -1.77
N ILE A 331 -11.82 6.78 -0.57
CA ILE A 331 -10.78 6.26 0.32
C ILE A 331 -11.16 4.94 0.96
N ALA A 332 -12.43 4.74 1.32
CA ALA A 332 -12.88 3.44 1.80
C ALA A 332 -12.53 2.31 0.80
N LYS A 333 -12.78 2.54 -0.50
CA LYS A 333 -12.42 1.58 -1.56
C LYS A 333 -10.91 1.34 -1.67
N LEU A 334 -10.11 2.39 -1.53
CA LEU A 334 -8.64 2.29 -1.61
C LEU A 334 -8.05 1.56 -0.40
N MET A 335 -8.58 1.83 0.80
CA MET A 335 -8.23 1.12 2.03
C MET A 335 -8.64 -0.36 1.96
N ASP A 336 -9.79 -0.69 1.38
CA ASP A 336 -10.19 -2.08 1.13
C ASP A 336 -9.22 -2.77 0.16
N SER A 337 -8.81 -2.10 -0.92
CA SER A 337 -7.80 -2.62 -1.84
C SER A 337 -6.45 -2.83 -1.16
N ALA A 338 -6.02 -1.90 -0.29
CA ALA A 338 -4.78 -2.02 0.47
C ALA A 338 -4.85 -3.20 1.45
N LYS A 339 -6.00 -3.39 2.13
CA LYS A 339 -6.25 -4.54 3.00
C LYS A 339 -6.16 -5.86 2.24
N THR A 340 -6.79 -5.97 1.07
CA THR A 340 -6.69 -7.17 0.22
C THR A 340 -5.24 -7.47 -0.18
N ALA A 341 -4.47 -6.43 -0.53
CA ALA A 341 -3.05 -6.60 -0.86
C ALA A 341 -2.25 -7.10 0.36
N LEU A 342 -2.46 -6.52 1.55
CA LEU A 342 -1.79 -6.96 2.79
C LEU A 342 -2.16 -8.39 3.19
N GLU A 343 -3.43 -8.78 3.06
CA GLU A 343 -3.84 -10.18 3.26
C GLU A 343 -3.15 -11.13 2.27
N GLY A 344 -2.96 -10.70 1.02
CA GLY A 344 -2.16 -11.42 0.01
C GLY A 344 -0.71 -11.61 0.46
N ILE A 345 -0.04 -10.53 0.85
CA ILE A 345 1.35 -10.56 1.32
C ILE A 345 1.48 -11.46 2.56
N ARG A 346 0.56 -11.34 3.53
CA ARG A 346 0.53 -12.19 4.74
C ARG A 346 0.50 -13.68 4.36
N LYS A 347 -0.46 -14.09 3.53
CA LYS A 347 -0.62 -15.48 3.11
C LYS A 347 0.62 -16.02 2.39
N ILE A 348 1.32 -15.18 1.63
CA ILE A 348 2.57 -15.57 0.95
C ILE A 348 3.66 -15.85 1.99
N PHE A 349 3.90 -14.94 2.95
CA PHE A 349 4.90 -15.15 3.99
C PHE A 349 4.53 -16.31 4.94
N GLU A 350 3.25 -16.54 5.23
CA GLU A 350 2.78 -17.72 5.98
C GLU A 350 3.09 -19.01 5.19
N GLY A 351 2.76 -19.02 3.91
CA GLY A 351 3.00 -20.15 3.02
C GLY A 351 4.49 -20.48 2.91
N ILE A 352 5.32 -19.49 2.59
CA ILE A 352 6.79 -19.65 2.53
C ILE A 352 7.33 -20.17 3.87
N GLY A 353 6.87 -19.60 4.98
CA GLY A 353 7.32 -19.96 6.32
C GLY A 353 7.03 -21.41 6.68
N ASN A 354 5.82 -21.88 6.38
CA ASN A 354 5.41 -23.25 6.62
C ASN A 354 6.14 -24.24 5.70
N ASP A 355 6.23 -23.95 4.41
CA ASP A 355 6.90 -24.82 3.44
C ASP A 355 8.40 -24.97 3.79
N LEU A 356 9.08 -23.88 4.18
CA LEU A 356 10.49 -23.91 4.60
C LEU A 356 10.72 -24.66 5.91
N LYS A 357 9.79 -24.57 6.87
CA LYS A 357 9.86 -25.36 8.12
C LYS A 357 9.68 -26.85 7.87
N GLU A 358 8.77 -27.22 6.98
CA GLU A 358 8.60 -28.61 6.57
C GLU A 358 9.87 -29.13 5.87
N ALA A 359 10.38 -28.38 4.90
CA ALA A 359 11.63 -28.71 4.21
C ALA A 359 12.83 -28.81 5.17
N SER A 360 12.91 -27.93 6.17
CA SER A 360 13.93 -27.99 7.22
C SER A 360 13.85 -29.28 8.02
N SER A 361 12.66 -29.69 8.45
CA SER A 361 12.44 -30.91 9.23
C SER A 361 12.88 -32.14 8.43
N LEU A 362 12.52 -32.18 7.15
CA LEU A 362 12.89 -33.27 6.26
C LEU A 362 14.40 -33.27 5.96
N MET A 363 15.02 -32.10 5.80
CA MET A 363 16.47 -31.96 5.59
C MET A 363 17.30 -32.33 6.83
N GLY A 364 16.79 -32.09 8.04
CA GLY A 364 17.48 -32.37 9.30
C GLY A 364 17.54 -33.86 9.65
N ASN A 365 16.69 -34.67 9.04
CA ASN A 365 16.75 -36.13 9.13
C ASN A 365 17.80 -36.65 8.15
N ALA A 366 19.07 -36.60 8.55
CA ALA A 366 20.23 -37.06 7.77
C ALA A 366 20.29 -38.60 7.66
N ASP A 367 19.31 -39.20 6.98
CA ASP A 367 19.24 -40.64 6.77
C ASP A 367 19.43 -41.04 5.29
N SER A 368 19.43 -42.34 5.03
CA SER A 368 19.61 -42.91 3.69
C SER A 368 18.48 -42.55 2.71
N LEU A 369 17.32 -42.08 3.20
CA LEU A 369 16.19 -41.62 2.38
C LEU A 369 16.43 -40.21 1.84
N LEU A 370 17.05 -39.33 2.65
CA LEU A 370 17.48 -37.99 2.24
C LEU A 370 18.37 -38.07 0.98
N ARG A 371 19.35 -38.98 1.00
CA ARG A 371 20.30 -39.22 -0.10
C ARG A 371 19.60 -39.62 -1.41
N GLY A 372 18.67 -40.57 -1.34
CA GLY A 372 17.96 -41.08 -2.52
C GLY A 372 17.15 -40.01 -3.23
N GLY A 373 16.44 -39.16 -2.46
CA GLY A 373 15.63 -38.07 -3.01
C GLY A 373 16.47 -36.93 -3.59
N LEU A 374 17.54 -36.54 -2.91
CA LEU A 374 18.40 -35.43 -3.34
C LEU A 374 19.17 -35.74 -4.63
N TRP A 375 19.75 -36.94 -4.74
CA TRP A 375 20.60 -37.29 -5.88
C TRP A 375 19.81 -37.37 -7.20
N VAL A 376 18.62 -38.00 -7.19
CA VAL A 376 17.76 -38.11 -8.39
C VAL A 376 17.27 -36.75 -8.90
N ARG A 377 17.21 -35.75 -8.01
CA ARG A 377 16.58 -34.45 -8.26
C ARG A 377 17.55 -33.27 -8.21
N GLN A 378 18.85 -33.53 -8.19
CA GLN A 378 19.90 -32.51 -8.03
C GLN A 378 19.73 -31.32 -8.98
N ASN A 379 19.65 -31.58 -10.29
CA ASN A 379 19.53 -30.51 -11.29
C ASN A 379 18.26 -29.69 -11.07
N MET A 380 17.13 -30.36 -10.85
CA MET A 380 15.85 -29.70 -10.57
C MET A 380 15.96 -28.81 -9.31
N LEU A 381 16.53 -29.30 -8.21
CA LEU A 381 16.66 -28.53 -6.96
C LEU A 381 17.58 -27.31 -7.14
N VAL A 382 18.69 -27.46 -7.87
CA VAL A 382 19.59 -26.34 -8.18
C VAL A 382 18.89 -25.30 -9.04
N ASP A 383 18.14 -25.73 -10.06
CA ASP A 383 17.35 -24.85 -10.92
C ASP A 383 16.27 -24.12 -10.13
N ARG A 384 15.54 -24.80 -9.24
CA ARG A 384 14.56 -24.17 -8.35
C ARG A 384 15.19 -23.12 -7.44
N VAL A 385 16.39 -23.36 -6.91
CA VAL A 385 17.11 -22.34 -6.11
C VAL A 385 17.45 -21.12 -6.96
N ASN A 386 17.88 -21.31 -8.21
CA ASN A 386 18.18 -20.20 -9.11
C ASN A 386 16.91 -19.40 -9.46
N GLU A 387 15.80 -20.08 -9.74
CA GLU A 387 14.49 -19.46 -9.98
C GLU A 387 14.02 -18.66 -8.77
N ALA A 388 14.10 -19.23 -7.57
CA ALA A 388 13.76 -18.55 -6.32
C ALA A 388 14.58 -17.28 -6.11
N VAL A 389 15.90 -17.34 -6.34
CA VAL A 389 16.78 -16.16 -6.25
C VAL A 389 16.42 -15.10 -7.30
N ALA A 390 16.06 -15.52 -8.51
CA ALA A 390 15.61 -14.59 -9.55
C ALA A 390 14.31 -13.88 -9.14
N ASP A 391 13.35 -14.60 -8.57
CA ASP A 391 12.10 -14.02 -8.09
C ASP A 391 12.32 -13.10 -6.88
N TRP A 392 13.21 -13.45 -5.93
CA TRP A 392 13.58 -12.55 -4.84
C TRP A 392 14.24 -11.26 -5.33
N ARG A 393 15.05 -11.32 -6.40
CA ARG A 393 15.61 -10.11 -7.02
C ARG A 393 14.52 -9.22 -7.61
N LYS A 394 13.49 -9.80 -8.24
CA LYS A 394 12.31 -9.04 -8.69
C LYS A 394 11.62 -8.35 -7.52
N VAL A 395 11.45 -9.04 -6.39
CA VAL A 395 10.88 -8.45 -5.16
C VAL A 395 11.74 -7.27 -4.67
N VAL A 396 13.07 -7.41 -4.63
CA VAL A 396 13.97 -6.31 -4.24
C VAL A 396 13.80 -5.10 -5.16
N THR A 397 13.85 -5.30 -6.48
CA THR A 397 13.67 -4.22 -7.46
C THR A 397 12.31 -3.55 -7.32
N ALA A 398 11.24 -4.34 -7.22
CA ALA A 398 9.89 -3.83 -7.05
C ALA A 398 9.69 -3.06 -5.74
N ALA A 399 10.32 -3.51 -4.66
CA ALA A 399 10.30 -2.82 -3.38
C ALA A 399 11.09 -1.50 -3.41
N ASP A 400 12.24 -1.47 -4.10
CA ASP A 400 13.02 -0.25 -4.33
C ASP A 400 12.21 0.78 -5.12
N ASP A 401 11.59 0.36 -6.24
CA ASP A 401 10.72 1.24 -7.03
C ASP A 401 9.58 1.84 -6.19
N PHE A 402 8.96 1.05 -5.30
CA PHE A 402 7.93 1.54 -4.38
C PHE A 402 8.47 2.59 -3.40
N LEU A 403 9.64 2.34 -2.81
CA LEU A 403 10.28 3.23 -1.83
C LEU A 403 10.81 4.52 -2.48
N ASP A 404 11.30 4.44 -3.72
CA ASP A 404 11.79 5.59 -4.49
C ASP A 404 10.63 6.46 -5.00
N ALA A 405 9.52 5.85 -5.41
CA ALA A 405 8.31 6.57 -5.76
C ALA A 405 7.81 7.45 -4.60
N GLU A 406 7.93 6.96 -3.35
CA GLU A 406 7.63 7.75 -2.16
C GLU A 406 8.59 8.94 -1.97
N ALA A 407 9.89 8.75 -2.17
CA ALA A 407 10.89 9.81 -2.00
C ALA A 407 10.76 10.96 -3.01
N SER A 408 10.18 10.69 -4.19
CA SER A 408 9.98 11.67 -5.27
C SER A 408 8.82 12.65 -5.01
N VAL A 409 8.07 12.47 -3.93
CA VAL A 409 6.91 13.28 -3.60
C VAL A 409 7.31 14.51 -2.77
N LEU A 410 7.38 15.67 -3.43
CA LEU A 410 7.52 16.95 -2.73
C LEU A 410 6.21 17.30 -2.01
N GLY A 411 6.29 17.62 -0.71
CA GLY A 411 5.18 18.19 0.07
C GLY A 411 4.43 17.24 1.01
N ILE A 412 4.63 15.92 0.91
CA ILE A 412 4.13 14.94 1.90
C ILE A 412 5.32 14.18 2.48
N THR A 413 5.94 14.75 3.51
CA THR A 413 6.92 14.00 4.30
C THR A 413 6.19 13.01 5.23
N ASP A 414 6.90 12.01 5.78
CA ASP A 414 6.37 11.06 6.77
C ASP A 414 5.72 11.74 7.99
N SER A 415 5.96 13.05 8.15
CA SER A 415 5.23 13.96 9.01
C SER A 415 4.53 15.01 8.14
N VAL A 416 3.24 14.82 7.85
CA VAL A 416 2.43 15.91 7.30
C VAL A 416 2.40 17.01 8.36
N VAL A 417 3.15 18.08 8.14
CA VAL A 417 3.12 19.27 9.00
C VAL A 417 2.05 20.18 8.42
N PRO A 418 0.91 20.39 9.12
CA PRO A 418 -0.08 21.35 8.66
C PRO A 418 0.58 22.74 8.53
N PRO A 419 0.27 23.51 7.49
CA PRO A 419 0.81 24.85 7.35
C PRO A 419 0.43 25.68 8.58
N LYS A 420 1.39 26.43 9.11
CA LYS A 420 1.13 27.31 10.26
C LYS A 420 0.08 28.34 9.88
N VAL A 421 -1.01 28.37 10.65
CA VAL A 421 -2.06 29.38 10.56
C VAL A 421 -1.42 30.74 10.85
N GLY A 422 -1.49 31.64 9.87
CA GLY A 422 -1.00 33.02 9.96
C GLY A 422 -2.14 34.01 10.02
#